data_AF-K1QHW4-F1
#
_entry.id   AF-K1QHW4-F1
#
_cell.length_a   1.000
_cell.length_b   1.000
_cell.length_c   1.000
_cell.angle_alpha   90.00
_cell.angle_beta   90.00
_cell.angle_gamma   90.00
#
_symmetry.space_group_name_H-M   'P 1'
#
loop_
_entity.id
_entity.type
_entity.pdbx_description
1 polymer ?
#
loop_
_entity_poly.entity_id
_entity_poly.type
_entity_poly.pdbx_seq_one_letter_code
_entity_poly.pdbx_strand_id
1 'polypeptide(L)'
;MLTATFRGRPLNGKIERVPSGYTGIIMKEQRRPFTEEEERTVMVTHTFDKFHYWNLDKKPSADDRFSQMLDWVELSKTLFDPRSHVLSMPKEIKAPWKPVSVKTTSIIKH
;
A
#
# COMPACT_ATOMS: atom_id res chain seq x y z
N MET A 1 7.04 -9.92 -23.97
CA MET A 1 8.21 -9.13 -23.51
C MET A 1 8.28 -7.85 -24.31
N LEU A 2 8.70 -6.77 -23.69
CA LEU A 2 8.85 -5.47 -24.33
C LEU A 2 10.34 -5.14 -24.48
N THR A 3 10.72 -4.46 -25.55
CA THR A 3 12.08 -4.00 -25.82
C THR A 3 12.07 -2.53 -26.23
N ALA A 4 13.03 -1.75 -25.75
CA ALA A 4 13.19 -0.35 -26.12
C ALA A 4 14.67 0.05 -26.05
N THR A 5 15.00 1.26 -26.49
CA THR A 5 16.33 1.85 -26.35
C THR A 5 16.21 3.22 -25.71
N PHE A 6 17.01 3.50 -24.69
CA PHE A 6 17.09 4.82 -24.09
C PHE A 6 18.54 5.28 -24.03
N ARG A 7 18.84 6.42 -24.64
CA ARG A 7 20.21 6.97 -24.74
C ARG A 7 21.21 5.95 -25.32
N GLY A 8 20.79 5.19 -26.33
CA GLY A 8 21.62 4.17 -26.98
C GLY A 8 21.80 2.86 -26.19
N ARG A 9 21.14 2.70 -25.04
CA ARG A 9 21.22 1.49 -24.21
C ARG A 9 19.95 0.65 -24.32
N PRO A 10 20.04 -0.68 -24.50
CA PRO A 10 18.86 -1.52 -24.59
C PRO A 10 18.14 -1.66 -23.24
N LEU A 11 16.82 -1.62 -23.30
CA LEU A 11 15.91 -1.84 -22.18
C LEU A 11 15.07 -3.07 -22.47
N ASN A 12 14.91 -3.91 -21.45
CA ASN A 12 13.99 -5.03 -21.45
C ASN A 12 12.88 -4.74 -20.46
N GLY A 13 11.63 -4.92 -20.87
CA GLY A 13 10.48 -4.54 -20.07
C GLY A 13 9.36 -5.57 -20.03
N LYS A 14 8.48 -5.37 -19.05
CA LYS A 14 7.19 -6.05 -18.90
C LYS A 14 6.11 -5.06 -18.46
N ILE A 15 4.86 -5.41 -18.72
CA ILE A 15 3.72 -4.69 -18.17
C ILE A 15 3.50 -5.24 -16.76
N GLU A 16 3.62 -4.36 -15.77
CA GLU A 16 3.28 -4.65 -14.38
C GLU A 16 1.87 -4.16 -14.07
N ARG A 17 1.16 -4.91 -13.24
CA ARG A 17 -0.15 -4.52 -12.73
C ARG A 17 -0.04 -4.11 -11.27
N VAL A 18 -0.88 -3.16 -10.88
CA VAL A 18 -1.05 -2.82 -9.46
C VAL A 18 -1.66 -4.03 -8.73
N PRO A 19 -1.27 -4.31 -7.47
CA PRO A 19 -1.82 -5.44 -6.71
C PRO A 19 -3.35 -5.39 -6.61
N SER A 20 -3.98 -6.57 -6.54
CA SER A 20 -5.43 -6.68 -6.51
C SER A 20 -6.04 -5.92 -5.33
N GLY A 21 -7.06 -5.10 -5.61
CA GLY A 21 -7.70 -4.23 -4.63
C GLY A 21 -7.01 -2.89 -4.40
N TYR A 22 -5.94 -2.58 -5.14
CA TYR A 22 -5.24 -1.29 -5.10
C TYR A 22 -5.37 -0.54 -6.43
N THR A 23 -5.18 0.78 -6.39
CA THR A 23 -5.03 1.63 -7.58
C THR A 23 -3.74 2.43 -7.48
N GLY A 24 -3.03 2.58 -8.59
CA GLY A 24 -1.94 3.52 -8.69
C GLY A 24 -2.48 4.95 -8.76
N ILE A 25 -1.80 5.88 -8.10
CA ILE A 25 -2.12 7.31 -8.13
C ILE A 25 -0.87 8.13 -8.44
N ILE A 26 -1.03 9.20 -9.22
CA ILE A 26 0.01 10.21 -9.44
C ILE A 26 -0.42 11.48 -8.71
N MET A 27 0.34 11.86 -7.69
CA MET A 27 0.08 13.04 -6.89
C MET A 27 1.01 14.18 -7.31
N LYS A 28 0.48 15.41 -7.33
CA LYS A 28 1.25 16.62 -7.59
C LYS A 28 1.03 17.61 -6.46
N GLU A 29 2.14 18.15 -5.97
CA GLU A 29 2.15 19.30 -5.08
C GLU A 29 1.92 20.57 -5.90
N GLN A 30 0.85 21.30 -5.61
CA GLN A 30 0.46 22.49 -6.40
C GLN A 30 1.28 23.72 -6.01
N ARG A 31 1.60 23.84 -4.73
CA ARG A 31 2.37 24.92 -4.14
C ARG A 31 3.27 24.32 -3.07
N ARG A 32 4.56 24.62 -3.13
CA ARG A 32 5.48 24.28 -2.03
C ARG A 32 5.20 25.21 -0.85
N PRO A 33 5.08 24.68 0.38
CA PRO A 33 5.01 25.50 1.58
C PRO A 33 6.17 26.49 1.62
N PHE A 34 5.89 27.75 1.96
CA PHE A 34 6.93 28.78 2.13
C PHE A 34 7.56 28.74 3.52
N THR A 35 6.83 28.22 4.52
CA THR A 35 7.31 28.01 5.89
C THR A 35 6.95 26.59 6.35
N GLU A 36 7.54 26.14 7.46
CA GLU A 36 7.28 24.81 8.02
C GLU A 36 5.89 24.71 8.68
N GLU A 37 5.28 25.84 9.07
CA GLU A 37 3.92 25.87 9.63
C GLU A 37 2.81 25.79 8.57
N GLU A 38 3.13 26.01 7.29
CA GLU A 38 2.14 25.95 6.22
C GLU A 38 1.74 24.50 5.88
N GLU A 39 0.43 24.26 5.79
CA GLU A 39 -0.10 22.93 5.47
C GLU A 39 0.24 22.52 4.04
N ARG A 40 0.88 21.36 3.91
CA ARG A 40 1.31 20.81 2.63
C ARG A 40 0.13 20.21 1.87
N THR A 41 -0.24 20.82 0.74
CA THR A 41 -1.33 20.33 -0.10
C THR A 41 -0.80 19.54 -1.30
N VAL A 42 -1.19 18.26 -1.39
CA VAL A 42 -0.92 17.37 -2.52
C VAL A 42 -2.23 16.89 -3.14
N MET A 43 -2.36 16.97 -4.46
CA MET A 43 -3.57 16.57 -5.17
C MET A 43 -3.33 15.39 -6.08
N VAL A 44 -4.29 14.46 -6.14
CA VAL A 44 -4.29 13.38 -7.13
C VAL A 44 -4.57 13.99 -8.51
N THR A 45 -3.69 13.71 -9.46
CA THR A 45 -3.81 14.18 -10.84
C THR A 45 -4.25 13.08 -11.79
N HIS A 46 -3.79 11.86 -11.57
CA HIS A 46 -4.08 10.70 -12.43
C HIS A 46 -4.12 9.42 -11.61
N THR A 47 -4.77 8.40 -12.18
CA THR A 47 -4.82 7.04 -11.67
C THR A 47 -4.36 6.06 -12.75
N PHE A 48 -3.88 4.89 -12.34
CA PHE A 48 -3.47 3.83 -13.26
C PHE A 48 -3.65 2.44 -12.64
N ASP A 49 -3.92 1.44 -13.48
CA ASP A 49 -4.06 0.03 -13.10
C ASP A 49 -2.83 -0.81 -13.49
N LYS A 50 -1.99 -0.29 -14.40
CA LYS A 50 -0.78 -0.93 -14.90
C LYS A 50 0.26 0.10 -15.33
N PHE A 51 1.51 -0.32 -15.40
CA PHE A 51 2.62 0.50 -15.88
C PHE A 51 3.67 -0.38 -16.56
N HIS A 52 4.60 0.25 -17.27
CA HIS A 52 5.69 -0.46 -17.93
C HIS A 52 6.92 -0.41 -17.03
N TYR A 53 7.38 -1.59 -16.61
CA TYR A 53 8.62 -1.73 -15.85
C TYR A 53 9.76 -2.10 -16.79
N TRP A 54 10.88 -1.38 -16.68
CA TRP A 54 12.01 -1.48 -17.60
C TRP A 54 13.31 -1.67 -16.82
N ASN A 55 14.09 -2.67 -17.21
CA ASN A 55 15.44 -2.91 -16.73
C ASN A 55 16.46 -2.63 -17.84
N LEU A 56 17.60 -2.07 -17.45
CA LEU A 56 18.76 -1.88 -18.32
C LEU A 56 19.45 -3.22 -18.56
N ASP A 57 19.57 -3.62 -19.82
CA ASP A 57 20.33 -4.80 -20.30
C ASP A 57 19.97 -6.16 -19.68
N LYS A 58 19.02 -6.22 -18.73
CA LYS A 58 18.58 -7.43 -18.03
C LYS A 58 17.08 -7.63 -18.17
N LYS A 59 16.63 -8.88 -18.30
CA LYS A 59 15.20 -9.21 -18.29
C LYS A 59 14.63 -8.95 -16.89
N PRO A 60 13.47 -8.30 -16.77
CA PRO A 60 12.75 -8.21 -15.51
C PRO A 60 12.47 -9.59 -14.91
N SER A 61 12.64 -9.72 -13.59
CA SER A 61 12.56 -10.99 -12.85
C SER A 61 11.98 -10.80 -11.44
N ALA A 62 11.79 -11.91 -10.71
CA ALA A 62 11.36 -11.88 -9.31
C ALA A 62 12.45 -11.34 -8.36
N ASP A 63 13.72 -11.39 -8.76
CA ASP A 63 14.84 -10.88 -7.98
C ASP A 63 14.93 -9.34 -7.98
N ASP A 64 14.12 -8.69 -8.82
CA ASP A 64 14.06 -7.24 -8.86
C ASP A 64 13.42 -6.71 -7.57
N ARG A 65 14.08 -5.74 -6.92
CA ARG A 65 13.58 -5.11 -5.68
C ARG A 65 12.16 -4.57 -5.82
N PHE A 66 11.80 -4.10 -7.01
CA PHE A 66 10.46 -3.62 -7.28
C PHE A 66 9.42 -4.76 -7.24
N SER A 67 9.73 -5.92 -7.80
CA SER A 67 8.88 -7.12 -7.70
C SER A 67 8.69 -7.52 -6.23
N GLN A 68 9.78 -7.58 -5.46
CA GLN A 68 9.74 -7.90 -4.02
C GLN A 68 8.94 -6.88 -3.19
N MET A 69 8.97 -5.60 -3.59
CA MET A 69 8.15 -4.56 -2.96
C MET A 69 6.64 -4.80 -3.21
N LEU A 70 6.25 -5.30 -4.39
CA LEU A 70 4.85 -5.67 -4.63
C LEU A 70 4.43 -6.85 -3.74
N ASP A 71 5.29 -7.86 -3.56
CA ASP A 71 5.05 -8.97 -2.64
C ASP A 71 4.88 -8.47 -1.19
N TRP A 72 5.65 -7.44 -0.80
CA TRP A 72 5.52 -6.82 0.52
C TRP A 72 4.13 -6.21 0.78
N VAL A 73 3.46 -5.67 -0.25
CA VAL A 73 2.09 -5.14 -0.12
C VAL A 73 1.14 -6.26 0.32
N GLU A 74 1.22 -7.43 -0.30
CA GLU A 74 0.39 -8.58 0.04
C GLU A 74 0.72 -9.15 1.43
N LEU A 75 2.01 -9.25 1.77
CA LEU A 75 2.47 -9.66 3.09
C LEU A 75 1.95 -8.72 4.18
N SER A 76 2.05 -7.41 3.97
CA SER A 76 1.58 -6.41 4.93
C SER A 76 0.07 -6.54 5.20
N LYS A 77 -0.73 -6.76 4.16
CA LYS A 77 -2.17 -6.97 4.28
C LYS A 77 -2.49 -8.17 5.17
N THR A 78 -1.72 -9.25 5.03
CA THR A 78 -1.90 -10.47 5.82
C THR A 78 -1.47 -10.28 7.28
N LEU A 79 -0.32 -9.64 7.51
CA LEU A 79 0.22 -9.38 8.84
C LEU A 79 -0.68 -8.45 9.68
N PHE A 80 -1.26 -7.44 9.04
CA PHE A 80 -2.10 -6.45 9.68
C PHE A 80 -3.60 -6.76 9.57
N ASP A 81 -4.00 -7.93 9.03
CA ASP A 81 -5.38 -8.38 9.08
C ASP A 81 -5.77 -8.64 10.55
N PRO A 82 -6.77 -7.93 11.11
CA PRO A 82 -7.22 -8.18 12.49
C PRO A 82 -7.64 -9.63 12.76
N ARG A 83 -8.00 -10.39 11.72
CA ARG A 83 -8.40 -11.80 11.81
C ARG A 83 -7.21 -12.75 11.94
N SER A 84 -6.01 -12.33 11.55
CA SER A 84 -4.79 -13.16 11.64
C SER A 84 -4.44 -13.52 13.09
N HIS A 85 -4.82 -12.67 14.05
CA HIS A 85 -4.61 -12.88 15.48
C HIS A 85 -5.69 -13.76 16.14
N VAL A 86 -6.74 -14.14 15.41
CA VAL A 86 -7.89 -14.89 15.95
C VAL A 86 -7.64 -16.41 15.94
N LEU A 87 -6.57 -16.88 15.29
CA LEU A 87 -6.29 -18.31 15.16
C LEU A 87 -5.27 -18.88 16.17
N SER A 88 -4.81 -18.13 17.16
CA SER A 88 -3.89 -18.64 18.19
C SER A 88 -4.37 -18.51 19.64
N MET A 89 -5.61 -18.09 19.90
CA MET A 89 -6.15 -18.12 21.26
C MET A 89 -6.75 -19.51 21.55
N PRO A 90 -6.11 -20.36 22.39
CA PRO A 90 -6.78 -21.54 22.92
C PRO A 90 -8.05 -21.11 23.64
N LYS A 91 -9.14 -21.87 23.44
CA LYS A 91 -10.51 -21.52 23.87
C LYS A 91 -10.73 -21.37 25.38
N GLU A 92 -9.72 -21.51 26.24
CA GLU A 92 -9.88 -21.32 27.67
C GLU A 92 -8.63 -20.67 28.29
N ILE A 93 -8.62 -19.34 28.33
CA ILE A 93 -7.92 -18.62 29.40
C ILE A 93 -8.94 -17.64 29.98
N LYS A 94 -9.38 -17.89 31.22
CA LYS A 94 -10.14 -16.91 31.99
C LYS A 94 -9.25 -15.67 32.15
N ALA A 95 -9.59 -14.58 31.47
CA ALA A 95 -8.91 -13.31 31.63
C ALA A 95 -8.98 -12.87 33.10
N PRO A 96 -7.87 -12.42 33.72
CA PRO A 96 -7.83 -12.11 35.16
C PRO A 96 -8.44 -10.73 35.49
N TRP A 97 -8.83 -9.94 34.50
CA TRP A 97 -9.47 -8.64 34.71
C TRP A 97 -10.98 -8.72 34.49
N LYS A 98 -11.73 -8.17 35.44
CA LYS A 98 -13.18 -7.98 35.29
C LYS A 98 -13.44 -6.90 34.25
N PRO A 99 -14.34 -7.11 33.28
CA PRO A 99 -14.72 -6.05 32.35
C PRO A 99 -15.36 -4.90 33.11
N VAL A 100 -14.85 -3.69 32.91
CA VAL A 100 -15.46 -2.47 33.44
C VAL A 100 -16.70 -2.19 32.60
N SER A 101 -17.87 -2.19 33.24
CA SER A 101 -19.13 -1.85 32.61
C SER A 101 -19.17 -0.35 32.27
N VAL A 102 -19.11 -0.01 30.99
CA VAL A 102 -19.42 1.34 30.51
C VAL A 102 -20.93 1.45 30.31
N LYS A 103 -21.59 2.29 31.11
CA LYS A 103 -23.00 2.61 30.91
C LYS A 103 -23.10 3.70 29.84
N THR A 104 -23.63 3.36 28.68
CA THR A 104 -24.04 4.35 27.67
C THR A 104 -25.42 4.86 28.04
N THR A 105 -25.51 6.12 28.48
CA THR A 105 -26.79 6.83 28.56
C THR A 105 -27.09 7.40 27.17
N SER A 106 -28.02 6.79 26.46
CA SER A 106 -28.61 7.39 25.27
C SER A 106 -29.49 8.56 25.70
N ILE A 107 -29.12 9.78 25.29
CA ILE A 107 -30.01 10.95 25.37
C ILE A 107 -30.94 10.85 24.17
N ILE A 108 -32.17 10.37 24.38
CA ILE A 108 -33.25 10.53 23.41
C ILE A 108 -33.73 11.98 23.54
N LYS A 109 -33.52 12.77 22.47
CA LYS A 109 -34.22 14.05 22.29
C LYS A 109 -35.56 13.76 21.62
N HIS A 110 -36.65 14.07 22.31
CA HIS A 110 -37.92 14.49 21.72
C HIS A 110 -38.51 15.60 22.58
#